data_AF-A0A0H3FMS1-F1
#
_entry.id   AF-A0A0H3FMS1-F1
#
_cell.length_a   1.000
_cell.length_b   1.000
_cell.length_c   1.000
_cell.angle_alpha   90.00
_cell.angle_beta   90.00
_cell.angle_gamma   90.00
#
_symmetry.space_group_name_H-M   'P 1'
#
loop_
_entity.id
_entity.type
_entity.pdbx_description
1 polymer ?
#
loop_
_entity_poly.entity_id
_entity_poly.type
_entity_poly.pdbx_seq_one_letter_code
_entity_poly.pdbx_strand_id
1 'polypeptide(L)'
;MSSGPLTSRRQFLNDIQAEQHSDALRSGKVWLATQRMLKRTGRVFVSDKTDPTAPGSVFDFNDVRDLYLLQLAASGIKNAAGFSSWVEISPVHKRSTLHSSLGAQYMIIPRSVRRKVDAYRQINAAKHMPVQEFKGSLYAALSRAFGSKTTANEKLRQLPLMPEEIRKVTDPDIKVYGMTGEKISPSFILFTLECKRLGYSTEHDLLWDLFRIIKDKHMLSSLGDSLFFTFLYPDDGDFFSCFIREHQEQFPSLQAKRDAIRSFVQAVHTRYLFTANKRNYLKRKKKKWSE
;
A
#
# COMPACT_ATOMS: atom_id res chain seq x y z
N MET A 1 29.40 14.35 -16.47
CA MET A 1 30.68 14.71 -15.83
C MET A 1 31.25 13.46 -15.19
N SER A 2 32.35 12.92 -15.74
CA SER A 2 33.00 11.71 -15.22
C SER A 2 33.86 12.08 -14.01
N SER A 3 33.46 11.67 -12.81
CA SER A 3 34.27 11.79 -11.60
C SER A 3 35.48 10.85 -11.74
N GLY A 4 36.69 11.40 -11.77
CA GLY A 4 37.93 10.62 -11.83
C GLY A 4 38.10 9.67 -10.63
N PRO A 5 39.04 8.70 -10.71
CA PRO A 5 39.24 7.70 -9.67
C PRO A 5 39.52 8.35 -8.31
N LEU A 6 38.80 7.91 -7.29
CA LEU A 6 38.97 8.39 -5.91
C LEU A 6 40.36 8.01 -5.39
N THR A 7 40.96 8.88 -4.57
CA THR A 7 42.20 8.54 -3.86
C THR A 7 41.93 7.39 -2.88
N SER A 8 42.92 6.52 -2.63
CA SER A 8 42.75 5.32 -1.77
C SER A 8 42.19 5.65 -0.38
N ARG A 9 42.58 6.79 0.19
CA ARG A 9 42.04 7.30 1.47
C ARG A 9 40.56 7.68 1.36
N ARG A 10 40.14 8.30 0.26
CA ARG A 10 38.72 8.64 0.02
C ARG A 10 37.88 7.38 -0.21
N GLN A 11 38.41 6.41 -0.95
CA GLN A 11 37.74 5.13 -1.16
C GLN A 11 37.53 4.40 0.18
N PHE A 12 38.56 4.32 1.02
CA PHE A 12 38.47 3.72 2.35
C PHE A 12 37.41 4.38 3.25
N LEU A 13 37.38 5.71 3.30
CA LEU A 13 36.34 6.44 4.07
C LEU A 13 34.95 6.20 3.51
N ASN A 14 34.81 6.14 2.18
CA ASN A 14 33.55 5.81 1.54
C ASN A 14 33.11 4.40 1.93
N ASP A 15 33.99 3.40 1.90
CA ASP A 15 33.61 2.02 2.22
C ASP A 15 33.13 1.90 3.68
N ILE A 16 33.80 2.57 4.63
CA ILE A 16 33.36 2.62 6.04
C ILE A 16 31.97 3.24 6.18
N GLN A 17 31.74 4.39 5.54
CA GLN A 17 30.44 5.05 5.60
C GLN A 17 29.33 4.18 4.97
N ALA A 18 29.65 3.43 3.91
CA ALA A 18 28.69 2.52 3.27
C ALA A 18 28.32 1.36 4.18
N GLU A 19 29.30 0.80 4.89
CA GLU A 19 29.10 -0.26 5.87
C GLU A 19 28.27 0.24 7.06
N GLN A 20 28.62 1.38 7.65
CA GLN A 20 27.85 1.97 8.75
C GLN A 20 26.39 2.25 8.36
N HIS A 21 26.18 2.80 7.16
CA HIS A 21 24.83 3.02 6.63
C HIS A 21 24.06 1.70 6.46
N SER A 22 24.70 0.68 5.86
CA SER A 22 24.13 -0.65 5.67
C SER A 22 23.75 -1.30 7.01
N ASP A 23 24.59 -1.18 8.03
CA ASP A 23 24.35 -1.74 9.36
C ASP A 23 23.15 -1.09 10.06
N ALA A 24 23.09 0.25 10.02
CA ALA A 24 21.97 1.01 10.55
C ALA A 24 20.67 0.67 9.81
N LEU A 25 20.71 0.56 8.48
CA LEU A 25 19.57 0.19 7.66
C LEU A 25 19.05 -1.21 8.01
N ARG A 26 19.96 -2.20 8.08
CA ARG A 26 19.61 -3.61 8.30
C ARG A 26 19.01 -3.90 9.67
N SER A 27 19.39 -3.12 10.68
CA SER A 27 18.82 -3.20 12.03
C SER A 27 17.48 -2.47 12.16
N GLY A 28 17.12 -1.63 11.19
CA GLY A 28 15.89 -0.85 11.18
C GLY A 28 14.60 -1.69 11.02
N LYS A 29 13.53 -1.26 11.71
CA LYS A 29 12.20 -1.91 11.65
C LYS A 29 11.63 -1.98 10.23
N VAL A 30 11.87 -0.95 9.43
CA VAL A 30 11.40 -0.82 8.04
C VAL A 30 12.05 -1.89 7.17
N TRP A 31 13.38 -2.01 7.22
CA TRP A 31 14.11 -3.06 6.50
C TRP A 31 13.62 -4.46 6.86
N LEU A 32 13.47 -4.73 8.17
CA LEU A 32 12.97 -6.02 8.64
C LEU A 32 11.53 -6.31 8.18
N ALA A 33 10.69 -5.27 8.02
CA ALA A 33 9.35 -5.41 7.45
C ALA A 33 9.39 -5.71 5.96
N THR A 34 10.23 -5.00 5.19
CA THR A 34 10.48 -5.24 3.76
C THR A 34 10.97 -6.68 3.52
N GLN A 35 11.98 -7.12 4.27
CA GLN A 35 12.50 -8.49 4.17
C GLN A 35 11.42 -9.53 4.46
N ARG A 36 10.62 -9.36 5.52
CA ARG A 36 9.53 -10.30 5.85
C ARG A 36 8.48 -10.38 4.74
N MET A 37 8.15 -9.25 4.12
CA MET A 37 7.19 -9.20 3.04
C MET A 37 7.70 -9.92 1.80
N LEU A 38 8.95 -9.63 1.38
CA LEU A 38 9.60 -10.29 0.25
C LEU A 38 9.74 -11.80 0.47
N LYS A 39 10.11 -12.25 1.66
CA LYS A 39 10.21 -13.68 1.97
C LYS A 39 8.92 -14.44 1.71
N ARG A 40 7.79 -13.86 2.12
CA ARG A 40 6.46 -14.46 1.95
C ARG A 40 6.00 -14.53 0.49
N THR A 41 6.65 -13.80 -0.42
CA THR A 41 6.37 -13.91 -1.86
C THR A 41 6.92 -15.20 -2.47
N GLY A 42 7.89 -15.85 -1.82
CA GLY A 42 8.60 -17.03 -2.37
C GLY A 42 9.46 -16.74 -3.60
N ARG A 43 9.64 -15.48 -3.96
CA ARG A 43 10.41 -15.06 -5.13
C ARG A 43 11.91 -15.05 -4.85
N VAL A 44 12.70 -15.11 -5.91
CA VAL A 44 14.17 -15.07 -5.83
C VAL A 44 14.68 -13.69 -6.22
N PHE A 45 15.64 -13.16 -5.44
CA PHE A 45 16.31 -11.92 -5.80
C PHE A 45 17.21 -12.14 -7.02
N VAL A 46 17.12 -11.25 -8.01
CA VAL A 46 17.97 -11.23 -9.19
C VAL A 46 18.63 -9.86 -9.35
N SER A 47 19.81 -9.84 -9.98
CA SER A 47 20.47 -8.57 -10.27
C SER A 47 19.75 -7.83 -11.40
N ASP A 48 19.94 -6.51 -11.48
CA ASP A 48 19.38 -5.64 -12.54
C ASP A 48 19.74 -6.08 -13.99
N LYS A 49 20.62 -7.08 -14.17
CA LYS A 49 21.14 -7.57 -15.46
C LYS A 49 20.52 -8.90 -15.92
N THR A 50 19.58 -9.46 -15.18
CA THR A 50 19.04 -10.79 -15.44
C THR A 50 17.59 -10.70 -15.89
N ASP A 51 17.33 -11.02 -17.17
CA ASP A 51 15.97 -11.15 -17.67
C ASP A 51 15.24 -12.28 -16.93
N PRO A 52 14.02 -12.04 -16.41
CA PRO A 52 13.24 -13.09 -15.77
C PRO A 52 12.94 -14.21 -16.77
N THR A 53 13.34 -15.45 -16.45
CA THR A 53 12.90 -16.63 -17.20
C THR A 53 11.39 -16.87 -17.09
N ALA A 54 10.73 -16.28 -16.08
CA ALA A 54 9.28 -16.17 -15.97
C ALA A 54 8.90 -14.86 -15.23
N PRO A 55 8.08 -13.97 -15.81
CA PRO A 55 7.56 -12.80 -15.12
C PRO A 55 6.83 -13.20 -13.84
N GLY A 56 7.21 -12.60 -12.70
CA GLY A 56 6.55 -12.87 -11.42
C GLY A 56 7.23 -13.93 -10.52
N SER A 57 8.33 -14.57 -10.95
CA SER A 57 9.08 -15.53 -10.11
C SER A 57 10.26 -14.88 -9.37
N VAL A 58 10.63 -13.67 -9.76
CA VAL A 58 11.80 -12.94 -9.25
C VAL A 58 11.42 -11.55 -8.73
N PHE A 59 12.37 -10.90 -8.06
CA PHE A 59 12.34 -9.49 -7.72
C PHE A 59 13.75 -8.89 -7.78
N ASP A 60 13.87 -7.59 -8.03
CA ASP A 60 15.13 -6.87 -8.19
C ASP A 60 15.37 -5.83 -7.08
N PHE A 61 16.39 -4.97 -7.23
CA PHE A 61 16.67 -3.94 -6.24
C PHE A 61 15.65 -2.80 -6.24
N ASN A 62 15.02 -2.50 -7.37
CA ASN A 62 13.96 -1.51 -7.45
C ASN A 62 12.73 -1.98 -6.67
N ASP A 63 12.38 -3.26 -6.78
CA ASP A 63 11.32 -3.88 -5.97
C ASP A 63 11.60 -3.77 -4.46
N VAL A 64 12.85 -3.98 -4.06
CA VAL A 64 13.29 -3.79 -2.66
C VAL A 64 13.13 -2.33 -2.24
N ARG A 65 13.59 -1.40 -3.09
CA ARG A 65 13.49 0.04 -2.85
C ARG A 65 12.05 0.49 -2.72
N ASP A 66 11.18 0.12 -3.65
CA ASP A 66 9.77 0.51 -3.67
C ASP A 66 9.05 0.01 -2.43
N LEU A 67 9.22 -1.26 -2.07
CA LEU A 67 8.64 -1.80 -0.84
C LEU A 67 9.23 -1.13 0.41
N TYR A 68 10.52 -0.82 0.43
CA TYR A 68 11.15 -0.09 1.54
C TYR A 68 10.56 1.31 1.71
N LEU A 69 10.42 2.08 0.64
CA LEU A 69 9.83 3.41 0.68
C LEU A 69 8.35 3.35 1.09
N LEU A 70 7.61 2.35 0.64
CA LEU A 70 6.23 2.11 1.06
C LEU A 70 6.14 1.80 2.57
N GLN A 71 7.08 1.00 3.10
CA GLN A 71 7.16 0.73 4.55
C GLN A 71 7.52 1.98 5.34
N LEU A 72 8.36 2.88 4.81
CA LEU A 72 8.62 4.19 5.43
C LEU A 72 7.35 5.03 5.49
N ALA A 73 6.62 5.16 4.37
CA ALA A 73 5.36 5.91 4.30
C ALA A 73 4.32 5.35 5.29
N ALA A 74 4.15 4.02 5.33
CA ALA A 74 3.26 3.36 6.28
C ALA A 74 3.70 3.56 7.75
N SER A 75 5.01 3.61 8.02
CA SER A 75 5.53 3.91 9.35
C SER A 75 5.25 5.36 9.76
N GLY A 76 5.35 6.31 8.83
CA GLY A 76 4.99 7.71 9.06
C GLY A 76 3.54 7.87 9.49
N ILE A 77 2.62 7.16 8.83
CA ILE A 77 1.18 7.16 9.17
C ILE A 77 0.92 6.64 10.59
N LYS A 78 1.60 5.56 11.01
CA LYS A 78 1.37 4.92 12.33
C LYS A 78 1.67 5.84 13.51
N ASN A 79 2.50 6.85 13.30
CA ASN A 79 2.86 7.81 14.33
C ASN A 79 1.84 8.96 14.45
N ALA A 80 0.84 9.03 13.56
CA ALA A 80 -0.19 10.08 13.55
C ALA A 80 -1.46 9.66 14.32
N ALA A 81 -2.04 10.60 15.08
CA ALA A 81 -3.08 10.32 16.08
C ALA A 81 -4.48 9.96 15.53
N GLY A 82 -4.83 10.31 14.28
CA GLY A 82 -6.19 10.17 13.77
C GLY A 82 -6.52 8.85 13.08
N PHE A 83 -5.58 7.92 12.96
CA PHE A 83 -5.92 6.54 12.58
C PHE A 83 -6.37 5.74 13.81
N SER A 84 -7.67 5.64 14.01
CA SER A 84 -8.27 4.71 15.00
C SER A 84 -7.93 3.24 14.70
N SER A 85 -7.43 2.94 13.48
CA SER A 85 -6.98 1.64 13.03
C SER A 85 -5.65 1.75 12.27
N TRP A 86 -4.65 1.01 12.72
CA TRP A 86 -3.29 1.00 12.16
C TRP A 86 -3.30 0.64 10.66
N VAL A 87 -2.27 1.02 9.90
CA VAL A 87 -2.11 0.60 8.49
C VAL A 87 -1.20 -0.62 8.32
N GLU A 88 -1.44 -1.40 7.27
CA GLU A 88 -0.62 -2.52 6.81
C GLU A 88 -0.40 -2.43 5.29
N ILE A 89 0.70 -2.99 4.79
CA ILE A 89 0.92 -3.13 3.35
C ILE A 89 0.45 -4.51 2.91
N SER A 90 -0.31 -4.56 1.83
CA SER A 90 -0.80 -5.81 1.24
C SER A 90 -0.69 -5.78 -0.28
N PRO A 91 -0.45 -6.93 -0.94
CA PRO A 91 -0.61 -7.04 -2.38
C PRO A 91 -2.08 -6.82 -2.75
N VAL A 92 -2.30 -6.08 -3.83
CA VAL A 92 -3.61 -5.82 -4.41
C VAL A 92 -3.72 -6.47 -5.77
N HIS A 93 -4.96 -6.81 -6.15
CA HIS A 93 -5.22 -7.37 -7.45
C HIS A 93 -4.82 -6.34 -8.52
N LYS A 94 -4.12 -6.78 -9.56
CA LYS A 94 -3.68 -5.90 -10.64
C LYS A 94 -4.91 -5.47 -11.45
N ARG A 95 -5.40 -4.25 -11.23
CA ARG A 95 -6.45 -3.61 -12.04
C ARG A 95 -5.88 -2.63 -13.07
N SER A 96 -4.66 -2.13 -12.82
CA SER A 96 -3.92 -1.24 -13.73
C SER A 96 -2.99 -2.03 -14.66
N THR A 97 -2.79 -1.54 -15.88
CA THR A 97 -1.88 -2.14 -16.87
C THR A 97 -0.40 -1.95 -16.51
N LEU A 98 -0.06 -1.01 -15.61
CA LEU A 98 1.30 -0.75 -15.14
C LEU A 98 1.99 -2.04 -14.66
N HIS A 99 3.09 -2.41 -15.31
CA HIS A 99 3.86 -3.60 -14.98
C HIS A 99 4.62 -3.39 -13.67
N SER A 100 4.49 -4.35 -12.75
CA SER A 100 5.37 -4.47 -11.58
C SER A 100 6.13 -5.78 -11.70
N SER A 101 7.45 -5.74 -11.55
CA SER A 101 8.35 -6.89 -11.47
C SER A 101 7.95 -7.84 -10.33
N LEU A 102 7.47 -7.29 -9.21
CA LEU A 102 6.84 -8.04 -8.12
C LEU A 102 5.51 -8.72 -8.47
N GLY A 103 5.04 -8.68 -9.73
CA GLY A 103 3.84 -9.38 -10.22
C GLY A 103 2.54 -9.06 -9.48
N ALA A 104 2.56 -8.08 -8.56
CA ALA A 104 1.44 -7.56 -7.80
C ALA A 104 1.75 -6.10 -7.46
N GLN A 105 0.73 -5.25 -7.49
CA GLN A 105 0.83 -3.91 -6.92
C GLN A 105 0.71 -4.04 -5.39
N TYR A 106 1.41 -3.22 -4.63
CA TYR A 106 1.26 -3.16 -3.17
C TYR A 106 0.56 -1.87 -2.79
N MET A 107 -0.29 -1.94 -1.76
CA MET A 107 -1.04 -0.78 -1.26
C MET A 107 -0.93 -0.66 0.26
N ILE A 108 -0.89 0.56 0.79
CA ILE A 108 -1.04 0.86 2.23
C ILE A 108 -2.53 0.90 2.56
N ILE A 109 -2.98 0.00 3.43
CA ILE A 109 -4.40 -0.28 3.68
C ILE A 109 -4.69 -0.18 5.19
N PRO A 110 -5.84 0.37 5.60
CA PRO A 110 -6.32 0.28 6.98
C PRO A 110 -6.47 -1.19 7.41
N ARG A 111 -5.83 -1.57 8.53
CA ARG A 111 -5.82 -2.93 9.06
C ARG A 111 -7.22 -3.48 9.31
N SER A 112 -8.15 -2.63 9.73
CA SER A 112 -9.55 -2.96 9.98
C SER A 112 -10.25 -3.47 8.71
N VAL A 113 -10.00 -2.84 7.56
CA VAL A 113 -10.54 -3.23 6.26
C VAL A 113 -9.84 -4.50 5.77
N ARG A 114 -8.51 -4.53 5.82
CA ARG A 114 -7.70 -5.69 5.40
C ARG A 114 -8.13 -6.98 6.11
N ARG A 115 -8.35 -6.94 7.43
CA ARG A 115 -8.80 -8.10 8.22
C ARG A 115 -10.18 -8.61 7.79
N LYS A 116 -11.08 -7.71 7.39
CA LYS A 116 -12.39 -8.11 6.88
C LYS A 116 -12.26 -8.75 5.51
N VAL A 117 -11.47 -8.17 4.60
CA VAL A 117 -11.20 -8.76 3.28
C VAL A 117 -10.64 -10.18 3.43
N ASP A 118 -9.66 -10.38 4.32
CA ASP A 118 -9.10 -11.71 4.59
C ASP A 118 -10.15 -12.70 5.12
N ALA A 119 -11.00 -12.26 6.06
CA ALA A 119 -12.08 -13.11 6.57
C ALA A 119 -13.05 -13.54 5.46
N TYR A 120 -13.41 -12.63 4.55
CA TYR A 120 -14.27 -12.97 3.40
C TYR A 120 -13.56 -13.89 2.39
N ARG A 121 -12.27 -13.66 2.11
CA ARG A 121 -11.48 -14.55 1.26
C ARG A 121 -11.36 -15.95 1.86
N GLN A 122 -11.15 -16.08 3.17
CA GLN A 122 -11.06 -17.38 3.85
C GLN A 122 -12.36 -18.18 3.78
N ILE A 123 -13.52 -17.52 3.83
CA ILE A 123 -14.82 -18.17 3.67
C ILE A 123 -14.98 -18.74 2.25
N ASN A 124 -14.41 -18.05 1.25
CA ASN A 124 -14.63 -18.33 -0.17
C ASN A 124 -13.47 -19.06 -0.87
N ALA A 125 -12.36 -19.35 -0.18
CA ALA A 125 -11.17 -19.96 -0.76
C ALA A 125 -10.97 -21.42 -0.36
N ALA A 126 -10.52 -22.24 -1.31
CA ALA A 126 -9.84 -23.51 -1.01
C ALA A 126 -8.47 -23.21 -0.38
N LYS A 127 -8.01 -24.08 0.54
CA LYS A 127 -6.76 -23.94 1.29
C LYS A 127 -5.59 -23.53 0.38
N HIS A 128 -4.96 -22.38 0.65
CA HIS A 128 -3.73 -21.99 -0.02
C HIS A 128 -2.58 -22.93 0.36
N MET A 129 -1.81 -23.36 -0.64
CA MET A 129 -0.55 -24.06 -0.41
C MET A 129 0.48 -23.10 0.22
N PRO A 130 1.31 -23.58 1.17
CA PRO A 130 2.38 -22.79 1.73
C PRO A 130 3.37 -22.40 0.63
N VAL A 131 3.67 -21.11 0.54
CA VAL A 131 4.71 -20.59 -0.35
C VAL A 131 6.07 -20.89 0.28
N GLN A 132 6.99 -21.46 -0.48
CA GLN A 132 8.35 -21.72 -0.01
C GLN A 132 9.11 -20.39 0.11
N GLU A 133 9.36 -19.93 1.34
CA GLU A 133 10.13 -18.71 1.58
C GLU A 133 11.60 -18.88 1.15
N PHE A 134 12.19 -17.84 0.57
CA PHE A 134 13.63 -17.88 0.24
C PHE A 134 14.50 -17.87 1.51
N LYS A 135 15.56 -18.69 1.50
CA LYS A 135 16.45 -18.89 2.66
C LYS A 135 17.43 -17.73 2.85
N GLY A 136 17.76 -17.43 4.11
CA GLY A 136 18.77 -16.42 4.48
C GLY A 136 18.22 -15.00 4.69
N SER A 137 19.10 -14.00 4.73
CA SER A 137 18.73 -12.58 4.83
C SER A 137 18.65 -11.93 3.44
N LEU A 138 17.86 -10.88 3.30
CA LEU A 138 17.79 -10.07 2.08
C LEU A 138 19.19 -9.51 1.74
N TYR A 139 19.93 -9.04 2.75
CA TYR A 139 21.29 -8.55 2.57
C TYR A 139 22.25 -9.61 1.98
N ALA A 140 22.15 -10.86 2.43
CA ALA A 140 22.96 -11.95 1.88
C ALA A 140 22.58 -12.24 0.42
N ALA A 141 21.29 -12.14 0.06
CA ALA A 141 20.84 -12.27 -1.31
C ALA A 141 21.39 -11.14 -2.20
N LEU A 142 21.31 -9.89 -1.74
CA LEU A 142 21.90 -8.73 -2.42
C LEU A 142 23.41 -8.89 -2.62
N SER A 143 24.14 -9.25 -1.56
CA SER A 143 25.61 -9.42 -1.61
C SER A 143 26.03 -10.48 -2.61
N ARG A 144 25.29 -11.59 -2.69
CA ARG A 144 25.56 -12.66 -3.66
C ARG A 144 25.31 -12.20 -5.08
N ALA A 145 24.18 -11.55 -5.32
CA ALA A 145 23.78 -11.13 -6.66
C ALA A 145 24.61 -9.95 -7.20
N PHE A 146 25.10 -9.08 -6.33
CA PHE A 146 26.02 -8.00 -6.72
C PHE A 146 27.51 -8.40 -6.68
N GLY A 147 27.82 -9.65 -6.34
CA GLY A 147 29.18 -10.20 -6.35
C GLY A 147 30.07 -9.79 -5.18
N SER A 148 29.70 -8.78 -4.38
CA SER A 148 30.44 -8.40 -3.17
C SER A 148 29.57 -7.67 -2.14
N LYS A 149 30.02 -7.69 -0.87
CA LYS A 149 29.41 -6.88 0.21
C LYS A 149 29.58 -5.38 -0.04
N THR A 150 30.74 -4.95 -0.54
CA THR A 150 31.04 -3.54 -0.82
C THR A 150 30.07 -2.98 -1.86
N THR A 151 29.85 -3.71 -2.97
CA THR A 151 28.90 -3.31 -4.01
C THR A 151 27.46 -3.30 -3.48
N ALA A 152 27.08 -4.25 -2.63
CA ALA A 152 25.77 -4.26 -1.99
C ALA A 152 25.58 -3.08 -1.03
N ASN A 153 26.59 -2.73 -0.23
CA ASN A 153 26.55 -1.56 0.66
C ASN A 153 26.40 -0.25 -0.13
N GLU A 154 27.10 -0.12 -1.26
CA GLU A 154 26.97 1.05 -2.13
C GLU A 154 25.56 1.15 -2.74
N LYS A 155 24.98 0.04 -3.17
CA LYS A 155 23.57 0.01 -3.61
C LYS A 155 22.61 0.42 -2.49
N LEU A 156 22.83 -0.06 -1.26
CA LEU A 156 21.97 0.25 -0.11
C LEU A 156 22.00 1.72 0.31
N ARG A 157 23.03 2.50 -0.03
CA ARG A 157 23.04 3.96 0.18
C ARG A 157 21.95 4.71 -0.57
N GLN A 158 21.37 4.09 -1.59
CA GLN A 158 20.24 4.66 -2.31
C GLN A 158 18.93 4.63 -1.50
N LEU A 159 18.91 3.88 -0.39
CA LEU A 159 17.75 3.82 0.49
C LEU A 159 17.89 4.85 1.60
N PRO A 160 16.92 5.78 1.76
CA PRO A 160 17.01 6.82 2.76
C PRO A 160 16.88 6.25 4.16
N LEU A 161 17.71 6.74 5.08
CA LEU A 161 17.71 6.35 6.49
C LEU A 161 17.48 7.57 7.39
N MET A 162 18.15 8.68 7.09
CA MET A 162 18.12 9.88 7.91
C MET A 162 16.88 10.75 7.61
N PRO A 163 16.35 11.50 8.58
CA PRO A 163 15.21 12.40 8.37
C PRO A 163 15.36 13.35 7.17
N GLU A 164 16.57 13.87 6.95
CA GLU A 164 16.93 14.75 5.85
C GLU A 164 16.80 14.07 4.48
N GLU A 165 17.16 12.79 4.40
CA GLU A 165 17.08 11.97 3.19
C GLU A 165 15.62 11.59 2.92
N ILE A 166 14.91 11.18 3.96
CA ILE A 166 13.49 10.83 3.91
C ILE A 166 12.65 12.01 3.39
N ARG A 167 12.96 13.25 3.82
CA ARG A 167 12.28 14.46 3.34
C ARG A 167 12.45 14.74 1.85
N LYS A 168 13.46 14.16 1.19
CA LYS A 168 13.70 14.33 -0.25
C LYS A 168 12.95 13.31 -1.11
N VAL A 169 12.32 12.30 -0.51
CA VAL A 169 11.55 11.30 -1.23
C VAL A 169 10.21 11.90 -1.65
N THR A 170 9.93 11.90 -2.95
CA THR A 170 8.68 12.42 -3.52
C THR A 170 7.71 11.34 -3.99
N ASP A 171 8.16 10.09 -4.09
CA ASP A 171 7.33 8.96 -4.50
C ASP A 171 7.69 7.67 -3.73
N PRO A 172 6.82 7.18 -2.82
CA PRO A 172 5.72 7.94 -2.22
C PRO A 172 6.24 9.16 -1.43
N ASP A 173 5.53 10.30 -1.48
CA ASP A 173 5.83 11.46 -0.62
C ASP A 173 5.55 11.11 0.85
N ILE A 174 6.60 10.69 1.57
CA ILE A 174 6.52 10.16 2.94
C ILE A 174 5.90 11.20 3.89
N LYS A 175 6.12 12.50 3.64
CA LYS A 175 5.56 13.58 4.45
C LYS A 175 4.06 13.67 4.25
N VAL A 176 3.59 13.66 3.00
CA VAL A 176 2.16 13.68 2.68
C VAL A 176 1.45 12.46 3.25
N TYR A 177 2.05 11.26 3.13
CA TYR A 177 1.51 10.06 3.76
C TYR A 177 1.44 10.21 5.28
N GLY A 178 2.51 10.67 5.94
CA GLY A 178 2.52 10.91 7.39
C GLY A 178 1.41 11.83 7.88
N MET A 179 1.11 12.90 7.14
CA MET A 179 0.02 13.84 7.45
C MET A 179 -1.39 13.26 7.27
N THR A 180 -1.53 12.09 6.64
CA THR A 180 -2.84 11.48 6.38
C THR A 180 -3.57 11.14 7.67
N GLY A 181 -2.83 10.70 8.69
CA GLY A 181 -3.42 10.41 10.01
C GLY A 181 -3.89 11.65 10.77
N GLU A 182 -3.53 12.86 10.35
CA GLU A 182 -4.04 14.11 10.96
C GLU A 182 -5.32 14.61 10.27
N LYS A 183 -5.73 13.96 9.18
CA LYS A 183 -6.89 14.40 8.39
C LYS A 183 -8.20 14.01 9.05
N ILE A 184 -9.22 14.75 8.67
CA ILE A 184 -10.61 14.54 9.07
C ILE A 184 -11.16 13.16 8.64
N SER A 185 -10.69 12.63 7.52
CA SER A 185 -11.09 11.34 6.95
C SER A 185 -9.87 10.53 6.49
N PRO A 186 -9.05 10.00 7.41
CA PRO A 186 -7.77 9.39 7.08
C PRO A 186 -7.85 8.23 6.09
N SER A 187 -8.84 7.33 6.22
CA SER A 187 -9.05 6.24 5.26
C SER A 187 -9.34 6.76 3.85
N PHE A 188 -10.16 7.81 3.72
CA PHE A 188 -10.50 8.37 2.41
C PHE A 188 -9.29 9.00 1.74
N ILE A 189 -8.57 9.87 2.47
CA ILE A 189 -7.37 10.53 1.95
C ILE A 189 -6.29 9.51 1.59
N LEU A 190 -6.08 8.49 2.42
CA LEU A 190 -5.15 7.42 2.13
C LEU A 190 -5.51 6.69 0.82
N PHE A 191 -6.78 6.35 0.63
CA PHE A 191 -7.24 5.70 -0.61
C PHE A 191 -6.97 6.59 -1.83
N THR A 192 -7.28 7.88 -1.75
CA THR A 192 -7.03 8.86 -2.81
C THR A 192 -5.53 8.98 -3.15
N LEU A 193 -4.64 8.99 -2.15
CA LEU A 193 -3.19 9.03 -2.35
C LEU A 193 -2.67 7.76 -3.03
N GLU A 194 -3.18 6.60 -2.61
CA GLU A 194 -2.80 5.32 -3.18
C GLU A 194 -3.33 5.17 -4.62
N CYS A 195 -4.52 5.70 -4.95
CA CYS A 195 -4.99 5.78 -6.34
C CYS A 195 -3.98 6.53 -7.23
N LYS A 196 -3.52 7.72 -6.80
CA LYS A 196 -2.50 8.48 -7.55
C LYS A 196 -1.21 7.69 -7.73
N ARG A 197 -0.69 7.12 -6.63
CA ARG A 197 0.58 6.39 -6.64
C ARG A 197 0.54 5.15 -7.53
N LEU A 198 -0.61 4.48 -7.60
CA LEU A 198 -0.80 3.28 -8.41
C LEU A 198 -1.24 3.57 -9.87
N GLY A 199 -1.32 4.84 -10.26
CA GLY A 199 -1.65 5.26 -11.62
C GLY A 199 -3.14 5.33 -11.96
N TYR A 200 -4.02 5.29 -10.95
CA TYR A 200 -5.47 5.49 -11.09
C TYR A 200 -5.82 6.99 -11.07
N SER A 201 -5.31 7.73 -12.06
CA SER A 201 -5.42 9.20 -12.10
C SER A 201 -6.87 9.68 -12.23
N THR A 202 -7.69 9.01 -13.05
CA THR A 202 -9.09 9.37 -13.22
C THR A 202 -9.89 9.17 -11.93
N GLU A 203 -9.66 8.06 -11.23
CA GLU A 203 -10.26 7.79 -9.93
C GLU A 203 -9.76 8.78 -8.87
N HIS A 204 -8.47 9.13 -8.90
CA HIS A 204 -7.90 10.14 -8.00
C HIS A 204 -8.61 11.50 -8.14
N ASP A 205 -8.79 11.99 -9.37
CA ASP A 205 -9.42 13.27 -9.65
C ASP A 205 -10.89 13.27 -9.20
N LEU A 206 -11.62 12.19 -9.52
CA LEU A 206 -13.00 12.00 -9.07
C LEU A 206 -13.11 12.02 -7.54
N LEU A 207 -12.22 11.31 -6.84
CA LEU A 207 -12.23 11.27 -5.37
C LEU A 207 -11.90 12.65 -4.77
N TRP A 208 -11.04 13.43 -5.40
CA TRP A 208 -10.77 14.81 -4.96
C TRP A 208 -11.98 15.71 -5.09
N ASP A 209 -12.76 15.58 -6.16
CA ASP A 209 -14.00 16.33 -6.31
C ASP A 209 -15.06 15.90 -5.28
N LEU A 210 -15.15 14.60 -5.01
CA LEU A 210 -16.02 14.09 -3.93
C LEU A 210 -15.62 14.65 -2.57
N PHE A 211 -14.32 14.74 -2.27
CA PHE A 211 -13.83 15.34 -1.03
C PHE A 211 -14.28 16.80 -0.86
N ARG A 212 -14.32 17.58 -1.95
CA ARG A 212 -14.77 18.97 -1.92
C ARG A 212 -16.28 19.08 -1.64
N ILE A 213 -17.07 18.13 -2.15
CA ILE A 213 -18.54 18.10 -2.08
C ILE A 213 -19.07 17.56 -0.75
N ILE A 214 -18.45 16.52 -0.20
CA ILE A 214 -18.91 15.83 1.00
C ILE A 214 -18.32 16.53 2.23
N LYS A 215 -19.14 17.31 2.93
CA LYS A 215 -18.72 17.99 4.18
C LYS A 215 -18.82 17.12 5.42
N ASP A 216 -19.59 16.03 5.35
CA ASP A 216 -19.75 15.08 6.44
C ASP A 216 -18.51 14.19 6.58
N LYS A 217 -17.81 14.39 7.71
CA LYS A 217 -16.59 13.67 8.10
C LYS A 217 -16.82 12.18 8.25
N HIS A 218 -17.96 11.79 8.83
CA HIS A 218 -18.31 10.38 9.05
C HIS A 218 -18.65 9.68 7.74
N MET A 219 -19.34 10.39 6.84
CA MET A 219 -19.59 9.89 5.49
C MET A 219 -18.28 9.65 4.73
N LEU A 220 -17.37 10.63 4.72
CA LEU A 220 -16.08 10.48 4.05
C LEU A 220 -15.27 9.30 4.60
N SER A 221 -15.22 9.15 5.92
CA SER A 221 -14.55 8.02 6.55
C SER A 221 -15.16 6.68 6.12
N SER A 222 -16.49 6.58 6.14
CA SER A 222 -17.23 5.38 5.75
C SER A 222 -17.08 5.06 4.26
N LEU A 223 -16.99 6.08 3.42
CA LEU A 223 -16.70 5.97 1.99
C LEU A 223 -15.29 5.44 1.75
N GLY A 224 -14.28 5.98 2.43
CA GLY A 224 -12.90 5.50 2.33
C GLY A 224 -12.78 4.01 2.67
N ASP A 225 -13.39 3.57 3.77
CA ASP A 225 -13.40 2.14 4.14
C ASP A 225 -14.13 1.27 3.10
N SER A 226 -15.22 1.78 2.51
CA SER A 226 -15.99 1.07 1.48
C SER A 226 -15.21 0.92 0.18
N LEU A 227 -14.50 1.99 -0.24
CA LEU A 227 -13.64 1.99 -1.42
C LEU A 227 -12.47 1.03 -1.25
N PHE A 228 -11.77 1.06 -0.11
CA PHE A 228 -10.73 0.06 0.18
C PHE A 228 -11.27 -1.37 0.11
N PHE A 229 -12.42 -1.64 0.75
CA PHE A 229 -12.96 -2.99 0.78
C PHE A 229 -13.31 -3.50 -0.62
N THR A 230 -14.06 -2.71 -1.38
CA THR A 230 -14.53 -3.09 -2.73
C THR A 230 -13.38 -3.16 -3.75
N PHE A 231 -12.35 -2.34 -3.58
CA PHE A 231 -11.13 -2.43 -4.39
C PHE A 231 -10.38 -3.75 -4.15
N LEU A 232 -10.20 -4.11 -2.88
CA LEU A 232 -9.45 -5.31 -2.47
C LEU A 232 -10.22 -6.62 -2.62
N TYR A 233 -11.55 -6.55 -2.59
CA TYR A 233 -12.45 -7.70 -2.71
C TYR A 233 -13.41 -7.50 -3.89
N PRO A 234 -12.95 -7.75 -5.13
CA PRO A 234 -13.85 -7.84 -6.28
C PRO A 234 -14.73 -9.08 -6.12
N ASP A 235 -15.91 -8.90 -5.52
CA ASP A 235 -17.02 -9.86 -5.58
C ASP A 235 -17.65 -9.83 -6.98
N ASP A 236 -18.58 -10.74 -7.29
CA ASP A 236 -19.19 -10.92 -8.64
C ASP A 236 -19.83 -9.66 -9.28
N GLY A 237 -19.97 -8.56 -8.53
CA GLY A 237 -20.54 -7.29 -9.02
C GLY A 237 -19.55 -6.14 -9.23
N ASP A 238 -18.25 -6.34 -8.97
CA ASP A 238 -17.20 -5.30 -9.03
C ASP A 238 -17.67 -3.90 -8.57
N PHE A 239 -18.12 -3.84 -7.31
CA PHE A 239 -18.70 -2.63 -6.70
C PHE A 239 -17.83 -1.39 -6.86
N PHE A 240 -16.51 -1.55 -6.89
CA PHE A 240 -15.58 -0.44 -7.07
C PHE A 240 -15.73 0.18 -8.46
N SER A 241 -15.61 -0.63 -9.52
CA SER A 241 -15.71 -0.13 -10.90
C SER A 241 -17.10 0.41 -11.21
N CYS A 242 -18.15 -0.22 -10.66
CA CYS A 242 -19.51 0.30 -10.76
C CYS A 242 -19.65 1.69 -10.13
N PHE A 243 -19.11 1.88 -8.92
CA PHE A 243 -19.11 3.18 -8.24
C PHE A 243 -18.38 4.24 -9.06
N ILE A 244 -17.18 3.93 -9.58
CA ILE A 244 -16.41 4.87 -10.40
C ILE A 244 -17.18 5.27 -11.66
N ARG A 245 -17.72 4.31 -12.41
CA ARG A 245 -18.49 4.58 -13.64
C ARG A 245 -19.72 5.46 -13.36
N GLU A 246 -20.51 5.10 -12.35
CA GLU A 246 -21.70 5.86 -11.95
C GLU A 246 -21.32 7.31 -11.56
N HIS A 247 -20.18 7.50 -10.89
CA HIS A 247 -19.78 8.81 -10.38
C HIS A 247 -19.03 9.69 -11.39
N GLN A 248 -18.68 9.13 -12.55
CA GLN A 248 -18.23 9.86 -13.74
C GLN A 248 -19.40 10.44 -14.54
N GLU A 249 -20.59 9.84 -14.44
CA GLU A 249 -21.79 10.33 -15.11
C GLU A 249 -22.34 11.62 -14.45
N GLN A 250 -23.16 12.36 -15.21
CA GLN A 250 -23.82 13.56 -14.68
C GLN A 250 -25.00 13.17 -13.80
N PHE A 251 -25.02 13.69 -12.58
CA PHE A 251 -26.17 13.56 -11.70
C PHE A 251 -27.13 14.72 -11.94
N PRO A 252 -28.45 14.48 -11.85
CA PRO A 252 -29.46 15.53 -12.01
C PRO A 252 -29.37 16.62 -10.94
N SER A 253 -28.74 16.33 -9.80
CA SER A 253 -28.43 17.33 -8.77
C SER A 253 -27.28 16.87 -7.86
N LEU A 254 -26.71 17.82 -7.12
CA LEU A 254 -25.72 17.52 -6.08
C LEU A 254 -26.30 16.61 -4.98
N GLN A 255 -27.60 16.77 -4.69
CA GLN A 255 -28.29 15.96 -3.70
C GLN A 255 -28.41 14.51 -4.16
N ALA A 256 -28.79 14.28 -5.43
CA ALA A 256 -28.83 12.94 -6.02
C ALA A 256 -27.45 12.26 -5.96
N LYS A 257 -26.37 13.00 -6.25
CA LYS A 257 -24.99 12.50 -6.11
C LYS A 257 -24.68 12.08 -4.66
N ARG A 258 -25.04 12.90 -3.67
CA ARG A 258 -24.85 12.59 -2.25
C ARG A 258 -25.66 11.36 -1.81
N ASP A 259 -26.87 11.19 -2.32
CA ASP A 259 -27.74 10.08 -1.99
C ASP A 259 -27.26 8.76 -2.63
N ALA A 260 -26.70 8.81 -3.84
CA ALA A 260 -26.03 7.68 -4.48
C ALA A 260 -24.81 7.22 -3.65
N ILE A 261 -23.96 8.16 -3.22
CA ILE A 261 -22.81 7.87 -2.34
C ILE A 261 -23.27 7.23 -1.02
N ARG A 262 -24.32 7.77 -0.39
CA ARG A 262 -24.88 7.20 0.84
C ARG A 262 -25.37 5.78 0.62
N SER A 263 -26.04 5.54 -0.50
CA SER A 263 -26.57 4.22 -0.87
C SER A 263 -25.45 3.21 -1.07
N PHE A 264 -24.38 3.59 -1.79
CA PHE A 264 -23.17 2.78 -1.94
C PHE A 264 -22.55 2.41 -0.59
N VAL A 265 -22.27 3.41 0.25
CA VAL A 265 -21.69 3.20 1.58
C VAL A 265 -22.57 2.27 2.42
N GLN A 266 -23.88 2.53 2.43
CA GLN A 266 -24.83 1.72 3.21
C GLN A 266 -24.87 0.26 2.71
N ALA A 267 -24.82 0.04 1.40
CA ALA A 267 -24.80 -1.30 0.81
C ALA A 267 -23.54 -2.09 1.21
N VAL A 268 -22.35 -1.49 1.03
CA VAL A 268 -21.07 -2.12 1.38
C VAL A 268 -20.98 -2.36 2.89
N HIS A 269 -21.38 -1.39 3.71
CA HIS A 269 -21.34 -1.56 5.16
C HIS A 269 -22.32 -2.61 5.65
N THR A 270 -23.55 -2.61 5.15
CA THR A 270 -24.56 -3.60 5.57
C THR A 270 -24.16 -5.01 5.18
N ARG A 271 -23.59 -5.19 3.97
CA ARG A 271 -23.20 -6.51 3.48
C ARG A 271 -21.89 -7.01 4.10
N TYR A 272 -20.89 -6.14 4.21
CA TYR A 272 -19.51 -6.57 4.52
C TYR A 272 -18.88 -5.94 5.77
N LEU A 273 -19.07 -4.65 6.01
CA LEU A 273 -18.28 -3.94 7.05
C LEU A 273 -18.94 -3.90 8.43
N PHE A 274 -20.24 -4.03 8.57
CA PHE A 274 -20.89 -4.09 9.87
C PHE A 274 -20.65 -5.44 10.56
N THR A 275 -20.47 -5.37 11.88
CA THR A 275 -20.40 -6.58 12.72
C THR A 275 -21.72 -7.36 12.62
N ALA A 276 -21.67 -8.68 12.86
CA ALA A 276 -22.88 -9.51 12.89
C ALA A 276 -23.93 -8.93 13.84
N ASN A 277 -23.51 -8.45 15.02
CA ASN A 277 -24.41 -7.81 16.00
C ASN A 277 -25.07 -6.54 15.45
N LYS A 278 -24.31 -5.66 14.78
CA LYS A 278 -24.86 -4.44 14.16
C LYS A 278 -25.81 -4.77 13.00
N ARG A 279 -25.47 -5.77 12.17
CA ARG A 279 -26.35 -6.25 11.09
C ARG A 279 -27.67 -6.81 11.65
N ASN A 280 -27.59 -7.63 12.70
CA ASN A 280 -28.76 -8.22 13.35
C ASN A 280 -29.62 -7.18 14.05
N TYR A 281 -29.01 -6.18 14.71
CA TYR A 281 -29.73 -5.05 15.28
C TYR A 281 -30.50 -4.27 14.20
N LEU A 282 -29.86 -3.93 13.09
CA LEU A 282 -30.51 -3.20 11.99
C LEU A 282 -31.64 -4.01 11.35
N LYS A 283 -31.48 -5.33 11.19
CA LYS A 283 -32.55 -6.23 10.73
C LYS A 283 -33.76 -6.22 11.69
N ARG A 284 -33.50 -6.31 13.01
CA ARG A 284 -34.56 -6.26 14.04
C ARG A 284 -35.26 -4.91 14.08
N LYS A 285 -34.51 -3.80 13.96
CA LYS A 285 -35.07 -2.45 13.93
C LYS A 285 -35.97 -2.25 12.71
N LYS A 286 -35.56 -2.71 11.53
CA LYS A 286 -36.42 -2.64 10.32
C LYS A 286 -37.72 -3.42 10.51
N LYS A 287 -37.68 -4.66 11.02
CA LYS A 287 -38.89 -5.46 11.30
C LYS A 287 -39.87 -4.74 12.23
N LYS A 288 -39.39 -4.13 13.33
CA LYS A 288 -40.22 -3.35 14.25
C LYS A 288 -40.88 -2.09 13.66
N TRP A 289 -40.45 -1.64 12.49
CA TRP A 289 -40.98 -0.46 11.80
C TRP A 289 -41.82 -0.85 10.58
N SER A 290 -41.93 -2.16 10.29
CA SER A 290 -42.79 -2.72 9.24
C SER A 290 -44.02 -3.43 9.82
N GLU A 291 -44.13 -3.45 11.15
CA GLU A 291 -45.31 -3.81 11.95
C GLU A 291 -45.98 -2.50 12.40
#